data_AF-A0A6V7I6D3-F1
#
_entry.id   AF-A0A6V7I6D3-F1
#
_cell.length_a   1.000
_cell.length_b   1.000
_cell.length_c   1.000
_cell.angle_alpha   90.00
_cell.angle_beta   90.00
_cell.angle_gamma   90.00
#
_symmetry.space_group_name_H-M   'P 1'
#
loop_
_entity.id
_entity.type
_entity.pdbx_description
1 polymer ?
#
loop_
_entity_poly.entity_id
_entity_poly.type
_entity_poly.pdbx_seq_one_letter_code
_entity_poly.pdbx_strand_id
1 'polypeptide(L)'
;IGKWEEYFPAWERLLMINVGALAMWMIGKRLKKRHNLKTNVRESFYDEIDTWLNAIAARGGQFMGGNNPDLSDLAVYGVLRSIEGCDAFKDALANTKLGIWYSAMTERVNNHSGSAILGG
;
A
#
# COMPACT_ATOMS: atom_id res chain seq x y z
N ILE A 1 15.90 16.16 6.48
CA ILE A 1 16.30 15.28 5.34
C ILE A 1 17.67 14.71 5.71
N GLY A 2 17.75 13.40 5.95
CA GLY A 2 18.96 12.75 6.49
C GLY A 2 20.14 12.89 5.53
N LYS A 3 21.29 13.33 6.03
CA LYS A 3 22.51 13.54 5.25
C LYS A 3 23.24 12.21 4.97
N TRP A 4 22.56 11.27 4.31
CA TRP A 4 23.10 9.94 4.02
C TRP A 4 24.37 9.93 3.16
N GLU A 5 24.61 11.02 2.42
CA GLU A 5 25.83 11.24 1.63
C GLU A 5 27.07 11.55 2.44
N GLU A 6 26.90 12.04 3.68
CA GLU A 6 28.00 12.46 4.56
C GLU A 6 28.50 11.31 5.45
N TYR A 7 27.67 10.28 5.68
CA TYR A 7 27.94 9.17 6.62
C TYR A 7 28.35 7.85 5.97
N PHE A 8 27.98 7.60 4.70
CA PHE A 8 28.28 6.35 4.01
C PHE A 8 28.94 6.65 2.65
N PRO A 9 30.22 6.31 2.45
CA PRO A 9 30.89 6.51 1.17
C PRO A 9 30.12 5.85 0.02
N ALA A 10 30.23 6.42 -1.19
CA ALA A 10 29.43 6.03 -2.35
C ALA A 10 29.49 4.52 -2.67
N TRP A 11 30.61 3.86 -2.36
CA TRP A 11 30.77 2.41 -2.53
C TRP A 11 29.97 1.58 -1.51
N GLU A 12 29.81 2.03 -0.26
CA GLU A 12 28.98 1.37 0.76
C GLU A 12 27.51 1.46 0.40
N ARG A 13 27.05 2.62 -0.11
CA ARG A 13 25.67 2.79 -0.60
C ARG A 13 25.40 1.86 -1.78
N LEU A 14 26.32 1.76 -2.74
CA LEU A 14 26.17 0.86 -3.89
C LEU A 14 26.12 -0.61 -3.43
N LEU A 15 26.98 -1.00 -2.48
CA LEU A 15 27.01 -2.35 -1.94
C LEU A 15 25.73 -2.69 -1.17
N MET A 16 25.25 -1.79 -0.31
CA MET A 16 23.99 -1.95 0.42
C MET A 16 22.79 -2.08 -0.50
N ILE A 17 22.70 -1.30 -1.58
CA ILE A 17 21.60 -1.39 -2.54
C ILE A 17 21.63 -2.75 -3.25
N ASN A 18 22.79 -3.18 -3.73
CA ASN A 18 22.92 -4.44 -4.47
C ASN A 18 22.71 -5.67 -3.57
N VAL A 19 23.35 -5.71 -2.41
CA VAL A 19 23.21 -6.82 -1.44
C VAL A 19 21.80 -6.83 -0.85
N GLY A 20 21.25 -5.66 -0.52
CA GLY A 20 19.88 -5.51 -0.05
C GLY A 20 18.86 -6.00 -1.08
N ALA A 21 19.03 -5.65 -2.36
CA ALA A 21 18.16 -6.12 -3.44
C ALA A 21 18.21 -7.66 -3.59
N LEU A 22 19.40 -8.25 -3.54
CA LEU A 22 19.57 -9.71 -3.60
C LEU A 22 18.93 -10.41 -2.39
N ALA A 23 19.11 -9.86 -1.19
CA ALA A 23 18.48 -10.37 0.02
C ALA A 23 16.95 -10.29 -0.05
N MET A 24 16.41 -9.14 -0.47
CA MET A 24 14.97 -8.93 -0.63
C MET A 24 14.37 -9.84 -1.71
N TRP A 25 15.09 -10.10 -2.81
CA TRP A 25 14.66 -11.07 -3.82
C TRP A 25 14.58 -12.50 -3.26
N MET A 26 15.55 -12.93 -2.46
CA MET A 26 15.52 -14.23 -1.80
C MET A 26 14.37 -14.33 -0.78
N ILE A 27 14.18 -13.29 0.03
CA ILE A 27 13.06 -13.20 0.99
C ILE A 27 11.73 -13.27 0.24
N GLY A 28 11.58 -12.51 -0.86
CA GLY A 28 10.39 -12.52 -1.70
C GLY A 28 10.06 -13.91 -2.26
N LYS A 29 11.06 -14.65 -2.74
CA LYS A 29 10.89 -16.05 -3.16
C LYS A 29 10.43 -16.96 -2.01
N ARG A 30 10.99 -16.79 -0.82
CA ARG A 30 10.64 -17.59 0.36
C ARG A 30 9.22 -17.28 0.86
N LEU A 31 8.83 -16.00 0.87
CA LEU A 31 7.48 -15.56 1.20
C LEU A 31 6.46 -16.11 0.20
N LYS A 32 6.76 -16.03 -1.11
CA LYS A 32 5.90 -16.59 -2.17
C LYS A 32 5.61 -18.08 -1.95
N LYS A 33 6.66 -18.85 -1.62
CA LYS A 33 6.53 -20.28 -1.32
C LYS A 33 5.78 -20.55 -0.02
N ARG A 34 5.95 -19.72 1.01
CA ARG A 34 5.31 -19.89 2.33
C ARG A 34 3.82 -19.55 2.31
N HIS A 35 3.43 -18.48 1.62
CA HIS A 35 2.04 -17.99 1.57
C HIS A 35 1.22 -18.57 0.40
N ASN A 36 1.77 -19.54 -0.33
CA ASN A 36 1.11 -20.20 -1.46
C ASN A 36 0.51 -19.22 -2.49
N LEU A 37 1.19 -18.09 -2.69
CA LEU A 37 0.75 -17.04 -3.61
C LEU A 37 0.73 -17.60 -5.04
N LYS A 38 -0.25 -17.15 -5.86
CA LYS A 38 -0.38 -17.57 -7.25
C LYS A 38 0.92 -17.31 -8.02
N THR A 39 1.08 -18.02 -9.15
CA THR A 39 2.24 -17.89 -10.03
C THR A 39 2.53 -16.43 -10.38
N ASN A 40 1.48 -15.61 -10.52
CA ASN A 40 1.55 -14.15 -10.58
C ASN A 40 1.17 -13.51 -9.24
N VAL A 41 2.17 -13.05 -8.49
CA VAL A 41 1.97 -12.35 -7.20
C VAL A 41 1.13 -11.07 -7.37
N ARG A 42 1.20 -10.46 -8.55
CA ARG A 42 0.38 -9.29 -8.93
C ARG A 42 -1.11 -9.63 -8.98
N GLU A 43 -1.49 -10.79 -9.50
CA GLU A 43 -2.90 -11.22 -9.51
C GLU A 43 -3.43 -11.44 -8.10
N SER A 44 -2.65 -12.08 -7.22
CA SER A 44 -3.06 -12.22 -5.81
C SER A 44 -3.25 -10.86 -5.14
N PHE A 45 -2.44 -9.86 -5.49
CA PHE A 45 -2.63 -8.51 -4.98
C PHE A 45 -3.93 -7.86 -5.50
N TYR A 46 -4.26 -8.03 -6.78
CA TYR A 46 -5.51 -7.51 -7.35
C TYR A 46 -6.74 -8.22 -6.78
N ASP A 47 -6.68 -9.54 -6.60
CA ASP A 47 -7.75 -10.33 -5.99
C ASP A 47 -8.08 -9.83 -4.57
N GLU A 48 -7.07 -9.52 -3.76
CA GLU A 48 -7.25 -8.98 -2.41
C GLU A 48 -7.83 -7.56 -2.43
N ILE A 49 -7.39 -6.72 -3.37
CA ILE A 49 -7.96 -5.37 -3.58
C ILE A 49 -9.43 -5.46 -3.99
N ASP A 50 -9.76 -6.32 -4.94
CA ASP A 50 -11.15 -6.52 -5.37
C ASP A 50 -11.99 -7.11 -4.24
N THR A 51 -11.43 -8.01 -3.42
CA THR A 51 -12.10 -8.53 -2.23
C THR A 51 -12.43 -7.40 -1.25
N TRP A 52 -11.49 -6.49 -1.00
CA TRP A 52 -11.71 -5.30 -0.17
C TRP A 52 -12.79 -4.38 -0.75
N LEU A 53 -12.73 -4.05 -2.05
CA LEU A 53 -13.71 -3.20 -2.71
C LEU A 53 -15.10 -3.83 -2.72
N ASN A 54 -15.19 -5.14 -2.94
CA ASN A 54 -16.44 -5.90 -2.88
C ASN A 54 -17.03 -5.89 -1.47
N ALA A 55 -16.19 -5.98 -0.43
CA ALA A 55 -16.64 -5.90 0.95
C ALA A 55 -17.22 -4.50 1.30
N ILE A 56 -16.61 -3.43 0.77
CA ILE A 56 -17.17 -2.07 0.89
C ILE A 56 -18.51 -1.96 0.15
N ALA A 57 -18.56 -2.47 -1.09
CA ALA A 57 -19.78 -2.45 -1.90
C ALA A 57 -20.93 -3.24 -1.23
N ALA A 58 -20.62 -4.38 -0.61
CA ALA A 58 -21.58 -5.18 0.14
C ALA A 58 -22.16 -4.45 1.37
N ARG A 59 -21.39 -3.54 1.97
CA ARG A 59 -21.88 -2.66 3.04
C ARG A 59 -22.67 -1.46 2.52
N GLY A 60 -22.62 -1.17 1.22
CA GLY A 60 -23.35 -0.07 0.58
C GLY A 60 -22.78 1.33 0.89
N GLY A 61 -21.56 1.41 1.44
CA GLY A 61 -20.88 2.66 1.77
C GLY A 61 -19.84 3.09 0.75
N GLN A 62 -19.33 4.33 0.89
CA GLN A 62 -18.15 4.78 0.15
C GLN A 62 -16.85 4.23 0.77
N PHE A 63 -16.89 3.92 2.07
CA PHE A 63 -15.81 3.37 2.86
C PHE A 63 -16.28 2.14 3.64
N MET A 64 -15.37 1.36 4.22
CA MET A 64 -15.73 0.25 5.10
C MET A 64 -16.49 0.74 6.34
N GLY A 65 -16.17 1.95 6.81
CA GLY A 65 -16.91 2.68 7.85
C GLY A 65 -18.25 3.31 7.40
N GLY A 66 -18.68 3.11 6.15
CA GLY A 66 -19.91 3.68 5.60
C GLY A 66 -19.68 5.03 4.90
N ASN A 67 -20.23 6.11 5.46
CA ASN A 67 -20.09 7.48 4.90
C ASN A 67 -18.76 8.15 5.29
N ASN A 68 -18.13 7.68 6.36
CA ASN A 68 -16.83 8.15 6.85
C ASN A 68 -15.87 6.96 6.94
N PRO A 69 -14.57 7.17 6.66
CA PRO A 69 -13.58 6.11 6.79
C PRO A 69 -13.40 5.73 8.26
N ASP A 70 -13.21 4.43 8.52
CA ASP A 70 -12.87 3.90 9.83
C ASP A 70 -11.36 3.56 9.95
N LEU A 71 -10.96 2.93 11.06
CA LEU A 71 -9.58 2.47 11.22
C LEU A 71 -9.18 1.41 10.18
N SER A 72 -10.12 0.61 9.70
CA SER A 72 -9.89 -0.42 8.70
C SER A 72 -9.53 0.22 7.36
N ASP A 73 -10.30 1.24 6.94
CA ASP A 73 -10.01 2.05 5.76
C ASP A 73 -8.63 2.73 5.87
N LEU A 74 -8.30 3.28 7.05
CA LEU A 74 -7.01 3.92 7.28
C LEU A 74 -5.84 2.93 7.23
N ALA A 75 -6.00 1.73 7.79
CA ALA A 75 -4.98 0.69 7.76
C ALA A 75 -4.68 0.25 6.32
N VAL A 76 -5.72 -0.04 5.54
CA VAL A 76 -5.58 -0.43 4.12
C VAL A 76 -4.99 0.71 3.31
N TYR A 77 -5.44 1.95 3.54
CA TYR A 77 -4.89 3.13 2.89
C TYR A 77 -3.40 3.32 3.18
N GLY A 78 -2.97 3.16 4.43
CA GLY A 78 -1.56 3.27 4.81
C GLY A 78 -0.68 2.24 4.10
N VAL A 79 -1.15 0.99 3.97
CA VAL A 79 -0.44 -0.06 3.23
C VAL A 79 -0.32 0.32 1.74
N LEU A 80 -1.41 0.76 1.11
CA LEU A 80 -1.40 1.17 -0.29
C LEU A 80 -0.55 2.42 -0.54
N ARG A 81 -0.56 3.37 0.39
CA ARG A 81 0.28 4.57 0.36
C ARG A 81 1.77 4.23 0.41
N SER A 82 2.15 3.19 1.14
CA SER A 82 3.56 2.77 1.25
C SER A 82 4.16 2.23 -0.06
N ILE A 83 3.30 1.74 -0.96
CA ILE A 83 3.69 1.22 -2.28
C ILE A 83 3.37 2.21 -3.42
N GLU A 84 2.87 3.40 -3.08
CA GLU A 84 2.59 4.47 -4.04
C GLU A 84 3.88 4.86 -4.77
N GLY A 85 3.85 4.81 -6.11
CA GLY A 85 5.01 5.05 -6.96
C GLY A 85 5.72 3.79 -7.46
N CYS A 86 5.46 2.63 -6.86
CA CYS A 86 5.92 1.34 -7.41
C CYS A 86 5.06 0.91 -8.60
N ASP A 87 5.64 0.13 -9.51
CA ASP A 87 4.89 -0.41 -10.67
C ASP A 87 3.72 -1.31 -10.26
N ALA A 88 3.81 -1.96 -9.09
CA ALA A 88 2.72 -2.77 -8.55
C ALA A 88 1.47 -1.93 -8.23
N PHE A 89 1.65 -0.69 -7.75
CA PHE A 89 0.54 0.20 -7.45
C PHE A 89 -0.10 0.75 -8.73
N LYS A 90 0.71 1.13 -9.72
CA LYS A 90 0.22 1.57 -11.03
C LYS A 90 -0.62 0.49 -11.70
N ASP A 91 -0.14 -0.74 -11.71
CA ASP A 91 -0.89 -1.83 -12.31
C ASP A 91 -2.17 -2.15 -11.52
N ALA A 92 -2.16 -2.06 -10.19
CA ALA A 92 -3.37 -2.24 -9.39
C ALA A 92 -4.43 -1.18 -9.70
N LEU A 93 -4.04 0.08 -9.87
CA LEU A 93 -4.96 1.15 -10.29
C LEU A 93 -5.51 0.93 -11.71
N ALA A 94 -4.73 0.34 -12.60
CA ALA A 94 -5.16 0.07 -13.98
C ALA A 94 -6.08 -1.16 -14.09
N ASN A 95 -5.88 -2.18 -13.24
CA ASN A 95 -6.59 -3.45 -13.32
C ASN A 95 -7.78 -3.57 -12.34
N THR A 96 -7.92 -2.66 -11.38
CA THR A 96 -9.00 -2.70 -10.37
C THR A 96 -9.71 -1.35 -10.26
N LYS A 97 -10.86 -1.32 -9.56
CA LYS A 97 -11.59 -0.07 -9.28
C LYS A 97 -11.04 0.70 -8.07
N LEU A 98 -9.83 0.38 -7.63
CA LEU A 98 -9.21 0.94 -6.44
C LEU A 98 -9.08 2.46 -6.47
N GLY A 99 -8.88 3.05 -7.66
CA GLY A 99 -8.62 4.48 -7.81
C GLY A 99 -9.71 5.38 -7.22
N ILE A 100 -10.98 4.97 -7.31
CA ILE A 100 -12.12 5.75 -6.80
C ILE A 100 -12.05 5.84 -5.27
N TRP A 101 -11.92 4.68 -4.61
CA TRP A 101 -11.83 4.60 -3.15
C TRP A 101 -10.54 5.25 -2.64
N TYR A 102 -9.40 5.02 -3.30
CA TYR A 102 -8.10 5.55 -2.88
C TYR A 102 -8.04 7.08 -2.99
N SER A 103 -8.62 7.65 -4.05
CA SER A 103 -8.75 9.11 -4.20
C SER A 103 -9.63 9.71 -3.10
N ALA A 104 -10.81 9.11 -2.86
CA ALA A 104 -11.72 9.54 -1.80
C ALA A 104 -11.06 9.47 -0.41
N MET A 105 -10.29 8.42 -0.14
CA MET A 105 -9.56 8.28 1.12
C MET A 105 -8.43 9.32 1.25
N THR A 106 -7.71 9.57 0.16
CA THR A 106 -6.67 10.61 0.11
C THR A 106 -7.25 12.00 0.42
N GLU A 107 -8.43 12.32 -0.12
CA GLU A 107 -9.13 13.56 0.17
C GLU A 107 -9.51 13.67 1.66
N ARG A 108 -10.10 12.62 2.25
CA ARG A 108 -10.47 12.60 3.68
C ARG A 108 -9.25 12.75 4.61
N VAL A 109 -8.13 12.12 4.26
CA VAL A 109 -6.89 12.22 5.05
C VAL A 109 -6.29 13.62 4.92
N ASN A 110 -6.21 14.18 3.71
CA ASN A 110 -5.67 15.53 3.49
C ASN A 110 -6.50 16.63 4.15
N ASN A 111 -7.83 16.48 4.15
CA ASN A 111 -8.75 17.41 4.81
C ASN A 111 -8.72 17.31 6.35
N HIS A 112 -7.74 16.61 6.95
CA HIS A 112 -7.57 16.45 8.41
C HIS A 112 -8.86 16.01 9.11
N SER A 113 -9.67 15.14 8.48
CA SER A 113 -10.95 14.72 9.06
C SER A 113 -10.82 14.02 10.42
N GLY A 114 -9.61 13.59 10.82
CA GLY A 114 -9.30 13.11 12.17
C GLY A 114 -9.08 14.19 13.24
N SER A 115 -8.82 15.44 12.85
CA SER A 115 -8.62 16.57 13.80
C SER A 115 -9.91 16.94 14.53
N ALA A 116 -11.08 16.66 13.95
CA ALA A 116 -12.36 16.91 14.60
C ALA A 116 -12.59 16.03 15.85
N ILE A 117 -11.89 14.89 15.96
CA ILE A 117 -12.02 13.95 17.09
C ILE A 117 -11.14 14.37 18.29
N LEU A 118 -10.10 15.20 18.07
CA LEU A 118 -9.15 15.61 19.11
C LEU A 118 -9.44 17.01 19.71
N GLY A 119 -10.51 17.68 19.25
CA GLY A 119 -10.88 19.03 19.68
C GLY A 119 -12.08 19.10 20.63
N GLY A 120 -12.41 18.01 21.33
CA GLY A 120 -13.50 17.94 22.32
C GLY A 120 -12.97 17.87 23.75
#